data_AF-A0A2T9YB39-F1
#
_entry.id   AF-A0A2T9YB39-F1
#
_cell.length_a   1.000
_cell.length_b   1.000
_cell.length_c   1.000
_cell.angle_alpha   90.00
_cell.angle_beta   90.00
_cell.angle_gamma   90.00
#
_symmetry.space_group_name_H-M   'P 1'
#
loop_
_entity.id
_entity.type
_entity.pdbx_description
1 polymer ?
#
loop_
_entity_poly.entity_id
_entity_poly.type
_entity_poly.pdbx_seq_one_letter_code
_entity_poly.pdbx_strand_id
1 'polypeptide(L)'
;MIPGENLTHLYYAFANIRDGEIAIGDSYADIEKQFDGKNNTFNGIHGNFGYLNSENGDFRKKYSHIKTMIAVGGWSWSKDFSIVARTVESRKKFTDSVVEFVTKYNFDGIEIDWEYPVSGGEPGNSYHEDDGKNFVKLVRLLSYKFKKYAYEKQI
;
A
#
# COMPACT_ATOMS: atom_id res chain seq x y z
N MET A 1 -15.90 -6.12 -15.08
CA MET A 1 -14.91 -5.09 -15.49
C MET A 1 -15.02 -3.93 -14.51
N ILE A 2 -13.91 -3.27 -14.16
CA ILE A 2 -13.90 -2.11 -13.25
C ILE A 2 -14.52 -0.89 -13.97
N PRO A 3 -15.55 -0.24 -13.41
CA PRO A 3 -16.22 0.93 -14.03
C PRO A 3 -15.41 2.22 -13.78
N GLY A 4 -14.20 2.28 -14.31
CA GLY A 4 -13.20 3.32 -14.02
C GLY A 4 -13.62 4.75 -14.41
N GLU A 5 -14.53 4.90 -15.36
CA GLU A 5 -15.11 6.18 -15.77
C GLU A 5 -15.80 6.93 -14.62
N ASN A 6 -16.27 6.22 -13.59
CA ASN A 6 -16.98 6.78 -12.44
C ASN A 6 -16.10 6.90 -11.19
N LEU A 7 -14.79 6.65 -11.31
CA LEU A 7 -13.87 6.59 -10.17
C LEU A 7 -12.80 7.69 -10.28
N THR A 8 -12.38 8.20 -9.12
CA THR A 8 -11.17 9.04 -9.00
C THR A 8 -10.03 8.29 -8.33
N HIS A 9 -10.36 7.39 -7.40
CA HIS A 9 -9.41 6.56 -6.67
C HIS A 9 -9.87 5.11 -6.68
N LEU A 10 -8.90 4.20 -6.78
CA LEU A 10 -9.10 2.77 -6.63
C LEU A 10 -8.16 2.27 -5.54
N TYR A 11 -8.72 1.75 -4.45
CA TYR A 11 -7.96 1.18 -3.34
C TYR A 11 -7.87 -0.34 -3.53
N TYR A 12 -6.65 -0.84 -3.70
CA TYR A 12 -6.39 -2.28 -3.80
C TYR A 12 -6.22 -2.86 -2.40
N ALA A 13 -7.14 -3.75 -2.03
CA ALA A 13 -7.20 -4.40 -0.73
C ALA A 13 -6.72 -5.86 -0.87
N PHE A 14 -5.74 -6.34 -0.10
CA PHE A 14 -4.88 -5.62 0.84
C PHE A 14 -3.42 -6.06 0.68
N ALA A 15 -2.49 -5.16 1.00
CA ALA A 15 -1.15 -5.53 1.45
C ALA A 15 -1.16 -5.87 2.94
N ASN A 16 -0.16 -6.61 3.39
CA ASN A 16 0.00 -7.02 4.78
C ASN A 16 1.25 -6.38 5.40
N ILE A 17 1.46 -6.55 6.70
CA ILE A 17 2.69 -6.26 7.41
C ILE A 17 3.36 -7.58 7.77
N ARG A 18 4.63 -7.75 7.42
CA ARG A 18 5.43 -8.93 7.82
C ARG A 18 6.82 -8.45 8.22
N ASP A 19 7.33 -8.93 9.34
CA ASP A 19 8.65 -8.57 9.87
C ASP A 19 8.88 -7.05 10.02
N GLY A 20 7.82 -6.29 10.24
CA GLY A 20 7.84 -4.83 10.39
C GLY A 20 7.92 -4.05 9.08
N GLU A 21 7.66 -4.70 7.94
CA GLU A 21 7.65 -4.11 6.60
C GLU A 21 6.32 -4.39 5.90
N ILE A 22 5.96 -3.54 4.93
CA ILE A 22 4.82 -3.85 4.04
C ILE A 22 5.17 -5.07 3.17
N ALA A 23 4.20 -5.95 2.97
CA ALA A 23 4.35 -7.18 2.22
C ALA A 23 3.17 -7.44 1.29
N ILE A 24 3.44 -8.14 0.19
CA ILE A 24 2.44 -8.61 -0.76
C ILE A 24 1.43 -9.52 -0.05
N GLY A 25 0.14 -9.37 -0.34
CA GLY A 25 -0.92 -10.19 0.26
C GLY A 25 -0.85 -11.62 -0.28
N ASP A 26 -1.06 -11.75 -1.59
CA ASP A 26 -1.06 -13.00 -2.36
C ASP A 26 -0.18 -12.82 -3.61
N SER A 27 1.01 -13.42 -3.62
CA SER A 27 1.95 -13.23 -4.74
C SER A 27 1.41 -13.70 -6.07
N TYR A 28 0.59 -14.75 -6.09
CA TYR A 28 0.03 -15.27 -7.33
C TYR A 28 -0.91 -14.25 -7.95
N ALA A 29 -1.90 -13.77 -7.18
CA ALA A 29 -2.87 -12.80 -7.67
C ALA A 29 -2.24 -11.42 -7.91
N ASP A 30 -1.36 -10.97 -7.02
CA ASP A 30 -0.85 -9.61 -7.01
C ASP A 30 0.18 -9.39 -8.13
N ILE A 31 1.11 -10.32 -8.34
CA ILE A 31 2.28 -10.07 -9.20
C ILE A 31 2.66 -11.18 -10.19
N GLU A 32 2.13 -12.41 -10.07
CA GLU A 32 2.57 -13.53 -10.92
C GLU A 32 1.57 -13.90 -12.03
N LYS A 33 0.26 -13.80 -11.75
CA LYS A 33 -0.77 -14.28 -12.68
C LYS A 33 -0.68 -13.55 -14.01
N GLN A 34 -0.47 -14.32 -15.08
CA GLN A 34 -0.50 -13.78 -16.43
C GLN A 34 -1.95 -13.72 -16.93
N PHE A 35 -2.36 -12.55 -17.42
CA PHE A 35 -3.65 -12.35 -18.07
C PHE A 35 -3.48 -12.37 -19.59
N ASP A 36 -4.52 -12.84 -20.29
CA ASP A 36 -4.57 -12.76 -21.74
C ASP A 36 -4.72 -11.29 -22.17
N GLY A 37 -3.83 -10.83 -23.04
CA GLY A 37 -3.79 -9.42 -23.48
C GLY A 37 -2.37 -8.85 -23.38
N LYS A 38 -1.91 -8.23 -24.47
CA LYS A 38 -0.56 -7.65 -24.52
C LYS A 38 -0.56 -6.32 -23.75
N ASN A 39 0.49 -6.05 -22.99
CA ASN A 39 0.83 -4.76 -22.34
C ASN A 39 0.38 -4.55 -20.87
N ASN A 40 -0.17 -5.54 -20.18
CA ASN A 40 -0.59 -5.41 -18.78
C ASN A 40 0.50 -5.84 -17.78
N THR A 41 1.76 -5.55 -18.11
CA THR A 41 2.95 -5.86 -17.32
C THR A 41 3.94 -4.71 -17.38
N PHE A 42 4.78 -4.57 -16.36
CA PHE A 42 5.89 -3.62 -16.35
C PHE A 42 7.03 -4.21 -15.52
N ASN A 43 8.28 -4.10 -15.97
CA ASN A 43 9.47 -4.61 -15.27
C ASN A 43 9.33 -6.08 -14.78
N GLY A 44 8.64 -6.93 -15.55
CA GLY A 44 8.39 -8.33 -15.19
C GLY A 44 7.31 -8.55 -14.12
N ILE A 45 6.62 -7.50 -13.67
CA ILE A 45 5.47 -7.59 -12.76
C ILE A 45 4.21 -7.89 -13.60
N HIS A 46 3.56 -9.00 -13.27
CA HIS A 46 2.27 -9.43 -13.82
C HIS A 46 1.17 -9.23 -12.77
N GLY A 47 0.14 -10.08 -12.76
CA GLY A 47 -0.94 -10.05 -11.79
C GLY A 47 -1.75 -8.77 -11.84
N ASN A 48 -2.52 -8.55 -10.78
CA ASN A 48 -3.35 -7.36 -10.65
C ASN A 48 -2.52 -6.08 -10.62
N PHE A 49 -1.31 -6.11 -10.04
CA PHE A 49 -0.44 -4.93 -10.01
C PHE A 49 0.04 -4.56 -11.42
N GLY A 50 0.47 -5.54 -12.20
CA GLY A 50 0.84 -5.35 -13.61
C GLY A 50 -0.30 -4.74 -14.42
N TYR A 51 -1.51 -5.30 -14.27
CA TYR A 51 -2.71 -4.82 -14.96
C TYR A 51 -3.08 -3.37 -14.59
N LEU A 52 -3.09 -3.05 -13.29
CA LEU A 52 -3.53 -1.75 -12.80
C LEU A 52 -2.48 -0.64 -12.98
N ASN A 53 -1.20 -0.98 -12.92
CA ASN A 53 -0.14 0.01 -12.75
C ASN A 53 0.90 0.05 -13.88
N SER A 54 0.77 -0.77 -14.94
CA SER A 54 1.59 -0.59 -16.14
C SER A 54 1.23 0.73 -16.84
N GLU A 55 2.16 1.67 -16.94
CA GLU A 55 1.96 3.00 -17.52
C GLU A 55 1.40 2.94 -18.96
N ASN A 56 1.85 1.94 -19.72
CA ASN A 56 1.44 1.71 -21.10
C ASN A 56 0.37 0.62 -21.24
N GLY A 57 -0.10 0.07 -20.12
CA GLY A 57 -1.12 -0.96 -20.05
C GLY A 57 -2.53 -0.43 -20.30
N ASP A 58 -3.44 -1.36 -20.58
CA ASP A 58 -4.78 -1.03 -21.06
C ASP A 58 -5.58 -0.24 -20.02
N PHE A 59 -5.41 -0.57 -18.73
CA PHE A 59 -6.10 0.12 -17.64
C PHE A 59 -5.65 1.58 -17.51
N ARG A 60 -4.35 1.84 -17.40
CA ARG A 60 -3.82 3.22 -17.25
C ARG A 60 -4.06 4.07 -18.51
N LYS A 61 -4.00 3.48 -19.71
CA LYS A 61 -4.34 4.20 -20.95
C LYS A 61 -5.81 4.59 -21.00
N LYS A 62 -6.71 3.71 -20.57
CA LYS A 62 -8.15 3.98 -20.59
C LYS A 62 -8.59 4.92 -19.47
N TYR A 63 -7.96 4.81 -18.29
CA TYR A 63 -8.37 5.51 -17.08
C TYR A 63 -7.20 6.26 -16.43
N SER A 64 -6.51 7.09 -17.21
CA SER A 64 -5.33 7.85 -16.75
C SER A 64 -5.63 8.85 -15.63
N HIS A 65 -6.91 9.18 -15.41
CA HIS A 65 -7.37 10.05 -14.32
C HIS A 65 -7.46 9.34 -12.96
N ILE A 66 -7.50 8.00 -12.93
CA ILE A 66 -7.64 7.25 -11.67
C ILE A 66 -6.30 7.16 -10.95
N LYS A 67 -6.34 7.42 -9.64
CA LYS A 67 -5.26 7.14 -8.70
C LYS A 67 -5.41 5.75 -8.12
N THR A 68 -4.41 4.88 -8.29
CA THR A 68 -4.40 3.56 -7.67
C THR A 68 -3.66 3.64 -6.34
N MET A 69 -4.32 3.21 -5.27
CA MET A 69 -3.82 3.24 -3.91
C MET A 69 -3.65 1.80 -3.43
N ILE A 70 -2.57 1.49 -2.71
CA ILE A 70 -2.46 0.22 -2.00
C ILE A 70 -3.00 0.38 -0.58
N ALA A 71 -4.00 -0.39 -0.19
CA ALA A 71 -4.49 -0.46 1.18
C ALA A 71 -3.65 -1.49 1.97
N VAL A 72 -3.14 -1.13 3.14
CA VAL A 72 -2.43 -2.07 4.04
C VAL A 72 -3.24 -2.28 5.30
N GLY A 73 -3.40 -3.54 5.71
CA GLY A 73 -4.14 -3.90 6.92
C GLY A 73 -5.55 -4.42 6.64
N GLY A 74 -6.55 -3.71 7.13
CA GLY A 74 -7.93 -4.16 7.27
C GLY A 74 -8.10 -5.07 8.49
N TRP A 75 -9.33 -5.57 8.67
CA TRP A 75 -9.74 -6.35 9.84
C TRP A 75 -8.74 -7.44 10.28
N SER A 76 -8.38 -8.37 9.41
CA SER A 76 -7.56 -9.55 9.76
C SER A 76 -6.04 -9.31 9.67
N TRP A 77 -5.58 -8.22 9.05
CA TRP A 77 -4.15 -7.93 8.88
C TRP A 77 -3.70 -6.67 9.62
N SER A 78 -4.51 -6.19 10.57
CA SER A 78 -4.17 -5.08 11.46
C SER A 78 -3.26 -5.46 12.64
N LYS A 79 -2.94 -6.75 12.79
CA LYS A 79 -2.24 -7.31 13.96
C LYS A 79 -0.95 -6.57 14.32
N ASP A 80 -0.15 -6.15 13.35
CA ASP A 80 1.21 -5.65 13.58
C ASP A 80 1.32 -4.12 13.59
N PHE A 81 0.21 -3.38 13.43
CA PHE A 81 0.26 -1.92 13.41
C PHE A 81 0.78 -1.30 14.71
N SER A 82 0.33 -1.78 15.87
CA SER A 82 0.83 -1.26 17.16
C SER A 82 2.33 -1.46 17.31
N ILE A 83 2.88 -2.53 16.73
CA ILE A 83 4.32 -2.81 16.75
C ILE A 83 5.06 -1.83 15.82
N VAL A 84 4.65 -1.73 14.55
CA VAL A 84 5.37 -0.85 13.59
C VAL A 84 5.21 0.62 13.94
N ALA A 85 4.11 1.02 14.56
CA ALA A 85 3.89 2.40 14.99
C ALA A 85 4.69 2.79 16.24
N ARG A 86 5.19 1.84 17.03
CA ARG A 86 5.63 2.06 18.43
C ARG A 86 6.86 2.95 18.58
N THR A 87 7.98 2.56 18.00
CA THR A 87 9.28 3.22 18.20
C THR A 87 9.65 4.07 16.99
N VAL A 88 10.69 4.90 17.12
CA VAL A 88 11.19 5.69 15.98
C VAL A 88 11.73 4.75 14.90
N GLU A 89 12.43 3.70 15.33
CA GLU A 89 13.10 2.72 14.50
C GLU A 89 12.06 1.86 13.76
N SER A 90 11.04 1.35 14.47
CA SER A 90 9.98 0.54 13.85
C SER A 90 9.18 1.35 12.83
N ARG A 91 8.83 2.61 13.16
CA ARG A 91 8.16 3.52 12.21
C ARG A 91 9.04 3.77 11.02
N LYS A 92 10.34 4.04 11.23
CA LYS A 92 11.26 4.30 10.13
C LYS A 92 11.35 3.09 9.20
N LYS A 93 11.54 1.88 9.74
CA LYS A 93 11.61 0.63 8.98
C LYS A 93 10.36 0.43 8.12
N PHE A 94 9.19 0.44 8.74
CA PHE A 94 7.93 0.24 8.02
C PHE A 94 7.72 1.32 6.95
N THR A 95 7.90 2.59 7.30
CA THR A 95 7.68 3.68 6.33
C THR A 95 8.71 3.76 5.20
N ASP A 96 9.95 3.30 5.40
CA ASP A 96 10.92 3.12 4.31
C ASP A 96 10.43 2.04 3.35
N SER A 97 10.05 0.86 3.88
CA SER A 97 9.52 -0.24 3.06
C SER A 97 8.25 0.14 2.28
N VAL A 98 7.40 0.99 2.87
CA VAL A 98 6.19 1.51 2.21
C VAL A 98 6.52 2.34 0.97
N VAL A 99 7.48 3.28 1.09
CA VAL A 99 7.87 4.11 -0.05
C VAL A 99 8.50 3.24 -1.15
N GLU A 100 9.32 2.27 -0.77
CA GLU A 100 9.90 1.30 -1.70
C GLU A 100 8.82 0.47 -2.40
N PHE A 101 7.83 -0.04 -1.66
CA PHE A 101 6.74 -0.84 -2.21
C PHE A 101 5.88 -0.05 -3.19
N VAL A 102 5.42 1.14 -2.80
CA VAL A 102 4.59 2.02 -3.64
C VAL A 102 5.34 2.38 -4.92
N THR A 103 6.64 2.67 -4.82
CA THR A 103 7.49 2.96 -5.97
C THR A 103 7.67 1.73 -6.86
N LYS A 104 8.02 0.58 -6.28
CA LYS A 104 8.32 -0.66 -7.00
C LYS A 104 7.11 -1.16 -7.79
N TYR A 105 5.92 -1.07 -7.22
CA TYR A 105 4.68 -1.55 -7.83
C TYR A 105 3.85 -0.43 -8.49
N ASN A 106 4.42 0.77 -8.62
CA ASN A 106 3.88 1.91 -9.33
C ASN A 106 2.44 2.31 -8.90
N PHE A 107 2.21 2.30 -7.59
CA PHE A 107 0.99 2.85 -7.00
C PHE A 107 1.12 4.37 -6.84
N ASP A 108 -0.01 5.09 -6.92
CA ASP A 108 -0.06 6.54 -6.70
C ASP A 108 0.01 6.92 -5.20
N GLY A 109 -0.20 5.96 -4.30
CA GLY A 109 -0.07 6.18 -2.86
C GLY A 109 -0.48 4.96 -2.03
N ILE A 110 -0.60 5.19 -0.72
CA ILE A 110 -0.97 4.17 0.27
C ILE A 110 -2.16 4.63 1.11
N GLU A 111 -2.94 3.66 1.58
CA GLU A 111 -3.95 3.81 2.61
C GLU A 111 -3.61 2.90 3.80
N ILE A 112 -3.76 3.44 5.01
CA ILE A 112 -3.49 2.74 6.26
C ILE A 112 -4.83 2.38 6.90
N ASP A 113 -5.22 1.13 6.77
CA ASP A 113 -6.45 0.60 7.34
C ASP A 113 -6.13 -0.17 8.63
N TRP A 114 -5.86 0.57 9.71
CA TRP A 114 -5.61 -0.01 11.04
C TRP A 114 -6.92 -0.14 11.82
N GLU A 115 -7.33 -1.38 12.06
CA GLU A 115 -8.52 -1.75 12.81
C GLU A 115 -8.19 -2.46 14.15
N TYR A 116 -8.16 -1.76 15.28
CA TYR A 116 -8.11 -0.31 15.46
C TYR A 116 -6.97 0.07 16.41
N PRO A 117 -6.47 1.32 16.39
CA PRO A 117 -5.51 1.79 17.39
C PRO A 117 -6.06 1.59 18.82
N VAL A 118 -5.20 1.13 19.74
CA VAL A 118 -5.47 0.92 21.17
C VAL A 118 -6.35 -0.29 21.50
N SER A 119 -7.51 -0.43 20.87
CA SER A 119 -8.47 -1.48 21.24
C SER A 119 -9.49 -1.78 20.14
N GLY A 120 -10.03 -3.00 20.18
CA GLY A 120 -10.96 -3.51 19.16
C GLY A 120 -10.22 -4.34 18.11
N GLY A 121 -10.89 -4.62 16.99
CA GLY A 121 -10.34 -5.44 15.92
C GLY A 121 -10.36 -6.94 16.21
N GLU A 122 -9.65 -7.69 15.38
CA GLU A 122 -9.55 -9.14 15.48
C GLU A 122 -8.81 -9.58 16.78
N PRO A 123 -9.29 -10.62 17.49
CA PRO A 123 -8.62 -11.13 18.68
C PRO A 123 -7.16 -11.52 18.40
N GLY A 124 -6.24 -11.01 19.23
CA GLY A 124 -4.81 -11.25 19.09
C GLY A 124 -4.04 -10.15 18.35
N ASN A 125 -4.73 -9.09 17.90
CA ASN A 125 -4.06 -7.87 17.44
C ASN A 125 -3.17 -7.27 18.53
N SER A 126 -1.98 -6.80 18.14
CA SER A 126 -1.12 -6.08 19.07
C SER A 126 -1.72 -4.70 19.36
N TYR A 127 -1.56 -4.24 20.60
CA TYR A 127 -2.03 -2.93 21.03
C TYR A 127 -1.08 -2.28 22.04
N HIS A 128 -1.22 -0.98 22.20
CA HIS A 128 -0.57 -0.17 23.21
C HIS A 128 -1.44 1.07 23.53
N GLU A 129 -1.45 1.53 24.78
CA GLU A 129 -2.25 2.70 25.19
C GLU A 129 -1.90 3.99 24.40
N ASP A 130 -0.65 4.10 23.96
CA ASP A 130 -0.17 5.21 23.14
C ASP A 130 -0.39 5.04 21.62
N ASP A 131 -1.08 4.01 21.15
CA ASP A 131 -1.28 3.74 19.71
C ASP A 131 -1.86 4.93 18.97
N GLY A 132 -2.80 5.68 19.56
CA GLY A 132 -3.31 6.92 18.95
C GLY A 132 -2.22 7.97 18.68
N LYS A 133 -1.32 8.20 19.65
CA LYS A 133 -0.20 9.15 19.49
C LYS A 133 0.83 8.61 18.49
N ASN A 134 1.08 7.30 18.53
CA ASN A 134 2.03 6.62 17.67
C ASN A 134 1.56 6.57 16.22
N PHE A 135 0.26 6.42 15.98
CA PHE A 135 -0.36 6.50 14.67
C PHE A 135 -0.17 7.88 14.04
N VAL A 136 -0.39 8.97 14.80
CA VAL A 136 -0.12 10.34 14.32
C VAL A 136 1.36 10.51 13.92
N LYS A 137 2.30 9.98 14.71
CA LYS A 137 3.73 10.02 14.38
C LYS A 137 4.04 9.21 13.11
N LEU A 138 3.42 8.05 12.96
CA LEU A 138 3.56 7.18 11.78
C LEU A 138 3.08 7.89 10.51
N VAL A 139 1.86 8.42 10.51
CA VAL A 139 1.28 9.11 9.33
C VAL A 139 2.06 10.38 8.99
N ARG A 140 2.53 11.14 10.00
CA ARG A 140 3.41 12.30 9.75
C ARG A 140 4.71 11.90 9.07
N LEU A 141 5.33 10.80 9.51
CA LEU A 141 6.57 10.30 8.90
C LEU A 141 6.34 9.80 7.47
N LEU A 142 5.25 9.07 7.20
CA LEU A 142 4.85 8.69 5.85
C LEU A 142 4.68 9.91 4.94
N SER A 143 3.91 10.91 5.40
CA SER A 143 3.68 12.13 4.63
C SER A 143 4.98 12.86 4.30
N TYR A 144 5.89 12.98 5.28
CA TYR A 144 7.22 13.56 5.05
C TYR A 144 8.01 12.77 4.00
N LYS A 145 8.05 11.44 4.10
CA LYS A 145 8.83 10.61 3.17
C LYS A 145 8.28 10.64 1.75
N PHE A 146 6.96 10.61 1.56
CA PHE A 146 6.37 10.75 0.22
C PHE A 146 6.63 12.12 -0.39
N LYS A 147 6.53 13.22 0.39
CA LYS A 147 6.88 14.56 -0.09
C LYS A 147 8.34 14.67 -0.48
N LYS A 148 9.23 14.10 0.34
CA LYS A 148 10.67 14.05 0.04
C LYS A 148 10.94 13.25 -1.23
N TYR A 149 10.32 12.07 -1.38
CA TYR A 149 10.45 11.23 -2.56
C TYR A 149 10.01 11.95 -3.85
N ALA A 150 8.86 12.63 -3.82
CA ALA A 150 8.38 13.42 -4.95
C ALA A 150 9.37 14.53 -5.34
N TYR A 151 9.88 15.27 -4.35
CA TYR A 151 10.87 16.32 -4.56
C TYR A 151 12.18 15.79 -5.19
N GLU A 152 12.71 14.66 -4.69
CA GLU A 152 13.96 14.09 -5.18
C GLU A 152 13.86 13.50 -6.60
N LYS A 153 12.65 13.14 -7.05
CA LYS A 153 12.40 12.54 -8.36
C LYS A 153 11.99 13.53 -9.44
N GLN A 154 11.85 14.82 -9.13
CA GLN A 154 11.39 15.87 -10.07
C GLN A 154 10.06 15.54 -10.79
N ILE A 155 9.15 14.86 -10.09
CA ILE A 155 7.76 14.61 -10.52
C ILE A 155 6.79 15.55 -9.82
#